data_AF-A0A917HEN7-F1
#
_entry.id   AF-A0A917HEN7-F1
#
_cell.length_a   1.000
_cell.length_b   1.000
_cell.length_c   1.000
_cell.angle_alpha   90.00
_cell.angle_beta   90.00
_cell.angle_gamma   90.00
#
_symmetry.space_group_name_H-M   'P 1'
#
loop_
_entity.id
_entity.type
_entity.pdbx_description
1 polymer ?
#
loop_
_entity_poly.entity_id
_entity_poly.type
_entity_poly.pdbx_seq_one_letter_code
_entity_poly.pdbx_strand_id
1 'polypeptide(L)'
;MRRHLQLAAILLLITGTAAARADLFKHKDSRPKSNVEWMWQYSPPPADGRENALVLDPHFQPFLAQYLTAPQTFWSQTGPKPKSLAETALDYLSMPGKVLADQNRYLTVTGCVYRFCPDRGLLFVDLGLPQPLVVFAAINWIQQNKTPDQPGAEYTLWVFSNKAIDPDHIPAALTHSIARWTAEPPLGTTIHQIITNAILVDPDGKPQQIKPAAIGANTITEQPEIKAKS
;
A
#
# COMPACT_ATOMS: atom_id res chain seq x y z
N MET A 1 -20.85 31.22 90.13
CA MET A 1 -20.83 29.78 90.47
C MET A 1 -20.54 29.02 89.18
N ARG A 2 -19.31 28.52 88.96
CA ARG A 2 -18.89 27.09 89.12
C ARG A 2 -19.92 26.13 88.49
N ARG A 3 -19.61 25.19 87.62
CA ARG A 3 -18.39 24.49 87.13
C ARG A 3 -18.86 23.68 85.90
N HIS A 4 -17.94 23.13 85.11
CA HIS A 4 -17.96 21.81 84.42
C HIS A 4 -16.99 21.93 83.23
N LEU A 5 -15.71 21.70 83.49
CA LEU A 5 -14.97 20.43 83.32
C LEU A 5 -14.47 20.24 81.88
N GLN A 6 -13.14 20.31 81.75
CA GLN A 6 -12.34 20.06 80.55
C GLN A 6 -12.17 18.56 80.29
N LEU A 7 -11.85 18.21 79.03
CA LEU A 7 -10.92 17.16 78.58
C LEU A 7 -10.80 17.32 77.03
N ALA A 8 -9.78 18.01 76.51
CA ALA A 8 -8.47 17.49 76.09
C ALA A 8 -8.52 16.50 74.91
N ALA A 9 -7.99 16.89 73.74
CA ALA A 9 -6.87 16.19 73.08
C ALA A 9 -6.53 16.74 71.68
N ILE A 10 -5.32 17.32 71.58
CA ILE A 10 -4.27 17.07 70.59
C ILE A 10 -4.46 17.65 69.17
N LEU A 11 -3.70 18.72 68.92
CA LEU A 11 -3.15 19.12 67.62
C LEU A 11 -2.25 18.01 67.05
N LEU A 12 -2.34 17.77 65.74
CA LEU A 12 -1.15 17.45 64.94
C LEU A 12 -1.28 18.04 63.54
N LEU A 13 -0.42 19.03 63.30
CA LEU A 13 -0.12 19.66 62.01
C LEU A 13 0.50 18.62 61.07
N ILE A 14 -0.01 18.52 59.85
CA ILE A 14 0.76 18.00 58.72
C ILE A 14 0.66 19.03 57.58
N THR A 15 1.61 19.95 57.56
CA THR A 15 2.05 20.63 56.33
C THR A 15 2.88 19.63 55.52
N GLY A 16 2.33 19.18 54.40
CA GLY A 16 3.01 18.31 53.45
C GLY A 16 2.64 18.70 52.03
N THR A 17 3.56 19.40 51.37
CA THR A 17 3.51 19.77 49.95
C THR A 17 3.39 18.52 49.06
N ALA A 18 2.36 18.46 48.24
CA ALA A 18 2.31 17.56 47.09
C ALA A 18 1.78 18.31 45.87
N ALA A 19 2.65 19.14 45.28
CA ALA A 19 2.60 19.37 43.85
C ALA A 19 3.05 18.06 43.19
N ALA A 20 2.10 17.23 42.75
CA ALA A 20 2.40 16.05 41.95
C ALA A 20 1.23 15.68 41.03
N ARG A 21 1.51 15.82 39.73
CA ARG A 21 0.90 15.11 38.59
C ARG A 21 -0.43 15.65 38.07
N ALA A 22 -0.37 16.86 37.53
CA ALA A 22 -1.03 17.13 36.25
C ALA A 22 -0.29 16.36 35.14
N ASP A 23 -0.60 15.07 34.99
CA ASP A 23 -0.30 14.29 33.77
C ASP A 23 -1.51 13.37 33.47
N LEU A 24 -2.71 13.86 33.77
CA LEU A 24 -3.95 13.33 33.19
C LEU A 24 -4.03 13.91 31.77
N PHE A 25 -3.98 13.02 30.78
CA PHE A 25 -4.11 13.30 29.34
C PHE A 25 -2.87 13.81 28.60
N LYS A 26 -1.69 13.25 28.86
CA LYS A 26 -0.85 12.90 27.70
C LYS A 26 -1.48 11.66 27.09
N HIS A 27 -2.33 11.86 26.08
CA HIS A 27 -2.56 10.83 25.07
C HIS A 27 -1.18 10.44 24.57
N LYS A 28 -0.63 9.37 25.12
CA LYS A 28 0.45 8.65 24.50
C LYS A 28 -0.17 8.22 23.18
N ASP A 29 0.20 8.88 22.09
CA ASP A 29 -0.08 8.44 20.75
C ASP A 29 0.47 7.01 20.65
N SER A 30 -0.35 6.04 21.05
CA SER A 30 -0.12 4.67 20.72
C SER A 30 -0.27 4.66 19.23
N ARG A 31 0.87 4.58 18.51
CA ARG A 31 0.87 4.26 17.08
C ARG A 31 -0.24 3.24 16.86
N PRO A 32 -1.16 3.46 15.93
CA PRO A 32 -2.20 2.49 15.66
C PRO A 32 -1.55 1.12 15.59
N LYS A 33 -1.96 0.17 16.45
CA LYS A 33 -1.68 -1.23 16.16
C LYS A 33 -2.13 -1.40 14.72
N SER A 34 -1.26 -1.88 13.85
CA SER A 34 -1.49 -2.00 12.41
C SER A 34 -2.65 -2.95 12.17
N ASN A 35 -3.87 -2.51 12.47
CA ASN A 35 -5.09 -3.25 12.24
C ASN A 35 -5.36 -3.06 10.77
N VAL A 36 -4.68 -3.86 9.97
CA VAL A 36 -4.84 -3.95 8.51
C VAL A 36 -5.79 -5.10 8.15
N GLU A 37 -6.30 -5.80 9.17
CA GLU A 37 -7.24 -6.91 9.03
C GLU A 37 -8.58 -6.47 8.42
N TRP A 38 -8.96 -5.18 8.57
CA TRP A 38 -10.17 -4.65 7.95
C TRP A 38 -10.18 -4.83 6.42
N MET A 39 -9.03 -4.93 5.77
CA MET A 39 -8.94 -5.15 4.32
C MET A 39 -9.45 -6.54 3.90
N TRP A 40 -9.42 -7.53 4.80
CA TRP A 40 -9.88 -8.89 4.51
C TRP A 40 -11.35 -8.96 4.11
N GLN A 41 -12.17 -8.03 4.58
CA GLN A 41 -13.58 -8.05 4.18
C GLN A 41 -13.74 -7.89 2.66
N TYR A 42 -12.80 -7.27 1.95
CA TYR A 42 -12.91 -7.06 0.50
C TYR A 42 -12.29 -8.18 -0.33
N SER A 43 -11.67 -9.17 0.31
CA SER A 43 -11.18 -10.35 -0.41
C SER A 43 -12.34 -11.20 -0.93
N PRO A 44 -12.06 -12.18 -1.82
CA PRO A 44 -13.08 -13.10 -2.28
C PRO A 44 -13.81 -13.82 -1.12
N PRO A 45 -15.09 -14.16 -1.29
CA PRO A 45 -15.93 -13.99 -2.50
C PRO A 45 -16.50 -12.57 -2.72
N PRO A 46 -16.84 -12.17 -3.97
CA PRO A 46 -16.78 -12.92 -5.24
C PRO A 46 -15.35 -13.12 -5.75
N ALA A 47 -15.14 -13.85 -6.85
CA ALA A 47 -13.80 -14.28 -7.30
C ALA A 47 -12.80 -13.13 -7.47
N ASP A 48 -13.26 -11.96 -7.95
CA ASP A 48 -12.44 -10.76 -8.13
C ASP A 48 -12.38 -9.88 -6.86
N GLY A 49 -13.06 -10.26 -5.78
CA GLY A 49 -13.15 -9.49 -4.55
C GLY A 49 -14.17 -8.36 -4.61
N ARG A 50 -14.02 -7.36 -3.74
CA ARG A 50 -14.90 -6.18 -3.60
C ARG A 50 -14.09 -4.89 -3.72
N GLU A 51 -13.35 -4.76 -4.81
CA GLU A 51 -12.43 -3.67 -5.13
C GLU A 51 -13.07 -2.28 -5.07
N ASN A 52 -14.30 -2.14 -5.60
CA ASN A 52 -15.02 -0.88 -5.58
C ASN A 52 -15.35 -0.44 -4.14
N ALA A 53 -15.71 -1.39 -3.28
CA ALA A 53 -16.02 -1.10 -1.89
C ALA A 53 -14.74 -0.82 -1.07
N LEU A 54 -13.60 -1.45 -1.42
CA LEU A 54 -12.32 -1.20 -0.76
C LEU A 54 -11.82 0.23 -1.00
N VAL A 55 -11.80 0.69 -2.25
CA VAL A 55 -11.30 2.03 -2.60
C VAL A 55 -12.13 3.14 -1.98
N LEU A 56 -13.42 2.87 -1.71
CA LEU A 56 -14.34 3.81 -1.06
C LEU A 56 -14.32 3.70 0.47
N ASP A 57 -13.61 2.73 1.06
CA ASP A 57 -13.56 2.59 2.51
C ASP A 57 -12.79 3.76 3.15
N PRO A 58 -13.31 4.39 4.22
CA PRO A 58 -12.67 5.54 4.86
C PRO A 58 -11.30 5.24 5.46
N HIS A 59 -10.94 3.98 5.70
CA HIS A 59 -9.62 3.59 6.20
C HIS A 59 -8.59 3.45 5.07
N PHE A 60 -9.01 3.33 3.81
CA PHE A 60 -8.10 3.02 2.70
C PHE A 60 -7.10 4.14 2.42
N GLN A 61 -7.58 5.38 2.28
CA GLN A 61 -6.68 6.52 2.04
C GLN A 61 -5.72 6.79 3.22
N PRO A 62 -6.18 6.79 4.49
CA PRO A 62 -5.27 6.85 5.64
C PRO A 62 -4.25 5.71 5.68
N PHE A 63 -4.64 4.49 5.29
CA PHE A 63 -3.74 3.35 5.18
C PHE A 63 -2.63 3.60 4.15
N LEU A 64 -2.98 4.08 2.95
CA LEU A 64 -1.98 4.43 1.94
C LEU A 64 -1.03 5.51 2.46
N ALA A 65 -1.55 6.57 3.08
CA ALA A 65 -0.74 7.64 3.66
C ALA A 65 0.20 7.17 4.79
N GLN A 66 -0.23 6.18 5.56
CA GLN A 66 0.57 5.62 6.65
C GLN A 66 1.77 4.81 6.15
N TYR A 67 1.63 4.07 5.04
CA TYR A 67 2.65 3.12 4.60
C TYR A 67 3.42 3.56 3.35
N LEU A 68 2.84 4.39 2.49
CA LEU A 68 3.47 4.84 1.24
C LEU A 68 4.08 6.23 1.44
N THR A 69 5.17 6.28 2.21
CA THR A 69 5.83 7.52 2.60
C THR A 69 7.08 7.85 1.79
N ALA A 70 7.53 6.93 0.92
CA ALA A 70 8.70 7.17 0.08
C ALA A 70 8.46 8.41 -0.80
N PRO A 71 9.49 9.25 -1.01
CA PRO A 71 9.41 10.34 -1.98
C PRO A 71 9.03 9.79 -3.36
N GLN A 72 7.97 10.34 -3.98
CA GLN A 72 7.68 10.07 -5.38
C GLN A 72 8.20 11.24 -6.22
N THR A 73 9.19 10.98 -7.06
CA THR A 73 9.80 11.98 -7.95
C THR A 73 9.38 11.81 -9.40
N PHE A 74 8.63 10.74 -9.71
CA PHE A 74 8.46 10.26 -11.07
C PHE A 74 7.29 10.89 -11.85
N TRP A 75 6.10 11.01 -11.25
CA TRP A 75 4.89 11.32 -12.04
C TRP A 75 4.53 12.81 -12.14
N SER A 76 4.98 13.64 -11.21
CA SER A 76 5.01 15.10 -11.35
C SER A 76 5.48 15.72 -10.04
N GLN A 77 6.61 16.43 -10.07
CA GLN A 77 7.01 17.39 -9.03
C GLN A 77 6.79 18.84 -9.47
N THR A 78 6.20 19.06 -10.65
CA THR A 78 6.18 20.35 -11.36
C THR A 78 4.90 21.16 -11.13
N GLY A 79 3.95 20.64 -10.33
CA GLY A 79 2.75 21.36 -9.91
C GLY A 79 2.94 22.17 -8.62
N PRO A 80 2.03 23.10 -8.29
CA PRO A 80 2.11 23.94 -7.08
C PRO A 80 2.03 23.13 -5.77
N LYS A 81 1.51 21.90 -5.83
CA LYS A 81 1.54 20.91 -4.76
C LYS A 81 1.95 19.55 -5.36
N PRO A 82 3.19 19.09 -5.16
CA PRO A 82 3.60 17.75 -5.57
C PRO A 82 2.71 16.71 -4.89
N LYS A 83 2.21 15.74 -5.66
CA LYS A 83 1.45 14.61 -5.11
C LYS A 83 2.38 13.70 -4.31
N SER A 84 1.94 13.31 -3.12
CA SER A 84 2.54 12.25 -2.33
C SER A 84 2.39 10.89 -3.02
N LEU A 85 3.22 9.92 -2.64
CA LEU A 85 3.10 8.55 -3.16
C LEU A 85 1.72 7.94 -2.85
N ALA A 86 1.13 8.25 -1.71
CA ALA A 86 -0.21 7.80 -1.35
C ALA A 86 -1.31 8.39 -2.26
N GLU A 87 -1.24 9.70 -2.58
CA GLU A 87 -2.15 10.33 -3.54
C GLU A 87 -1.97 9.73 -4.94
N THR A 88 -0.73 9.48 -5.37
CA THR A 88 -0.45 8.80 -6.64
C THR A 88 -0.97 7.36 -6.66
N ALA A 89 -0.78 6.59 -5.59
CA ALA A 89 -1.30 5.23 -5.49
C ALA A 89 -2.83 5.21 -5.60
N LEU A 90 -3.51 6.19 -5.00
CA LEU A 90 -4.95 6.34 -5.12
C LEU A 90 -5.38 6.64 -6.57
N ASP A 91 -4.65 7.50 -7.29
CA ASP A 91 -4.93 7.75 -8.72
C ASP A 91 -4.81 6.44 -9.54
N TYR A 92 -3.76 5.66 -9.29
CA TYR A 92 -3.48 4.40 -9.98
C TYR A 92 -4.43 3.25 -9.61
N LEU A 93 -5.22 3.42 -8.54
CA LEU A 93 -6.24 2.47 -8.10
C LEU A 93 -7.67 3.02 -8.30
N SER A 94 -7.81 4.18 -8.97
CA SER A 94 -9.07 4.92 -9.08
C SER A 94 -10.11 4.28 -10.00
N MET A 95 -9.67 3.49 -10.99
CA MET A 95 -10.51 2.52 -11.70
C MET A 95 -10.21 1.14 -11.11
N PRO A 96 -11.01 0.67 -10.15
CA PRO A 96 -10.71 -0.56 -9.42
C PRO A 96 -10.72 -1.79 -10.33
N GLY A 97 -9.73 -2.68 -10.12
CA GLY A 97 -9.57 -3.94 -10.86
C GLY A 97 -10.05 -5.13 -10.05
N LYS A 98 -9.18 -5.71 -9.21
CA LYS A 98 -9.46 -6.89 -8.39
C LYS A 98 -8.90 -6.71 -6.98
N VAL A 99 -9.48 -7.41 -6.01
CA VAL A 99 -8.89 -7.71 -4.70
C VAL A 99 -8.71 -9.22 -4.61
N LEU A 100 -7.46 -9.67 -4.64
CA LEU A 100 -7.11 -11.08 -4.56
C LEU A 100 -6.47 -11.39 -3.22
N ALA A 101 -6.70 -12.60 -2.74
CA ALA A 101 -6.16 -13.12 -1.50
C ALA A 101 -5.37 -14.40 -1.78
N ASP A 102 -4.13 -14.45 -1.30
CA ASP A 102 -3.28 -15.63 -1.41
C ASP A 102 -2.84 -16.10 -0.02
N GLN A 103 -2.91 -17.42 0.18
CA GLN A 103 -2.39 -18.12 1.37
C GLN A 103 -2.91 -17.57 2.72
N ASN A 104 -4.11 -16.97 2.75
CA ASN A 104 -4.68 -16.31 3.93
C ASN A 104 -3.72 -15.29 4.59
N ARG A 105 -2.84 -14.68 3.80
CA ARG A 105 -1.79 -13.79 4.30
C ARG A 105 -1.57 -12.56 3.42
N TYR A 106 -1.65 -12.73 2.11
CA TYR A 106 -1.34 -11.67 1.17
C TYR A 106 -2.61 -11.15 0.52
N LEU A 107 -2.72 -9.83 0.44
CA LEU A 107 -3.71 -9.17 -0.40
C LEU A 107 -3.02 -8.49 -1.59
N THR A 108 -3.67 -8.60 -2.75
CA THR A 108 -3.29 -7.87 -3.96
C THR A 108 -4.49 -7.08 -4.44
N VAL A 109 -4.38 -5.76 -4.49
CA VAL A 109 -5.41 -4.84 -4.99
C VAL A 109 -4.90 -4.26 -6.30
N THR A 110 -5.67 -4.37 -7.37
CA THR A 110 -5.27 -3.82 -8.68
C THR A 110 -6.23 -2.73 -9.12
N GLY A 111 -5.77 -1.89 -10.04
CA GLY A 111 -6.59 -0.88 -10.68
C GLY A 111 -5.83 -0.17 -11.79
N CYS A 112 -6.40 0.93 -12.26
CA CYS A 112 -5.72 1.82 -13.19
C CYS A 112 -6.10 3.29 -12.99
N VAL A 113 -5.37 4.16 -13.67
CA VAL A 113 -5.66 5.59 -13.71
C VAL A 113 -6.97 5.85 -14.46
N TYR A 114 -7.87 6.62 -13.85
CA TYR A 114 -9.12 7.06 -14.45
C TYR A 114 -8.90 7.67 -15.85
N ARG A 115 -9.62 7.14 -16.84
CA ARG A 115 -9.52 7.48 -18.27
C ARG A 115 -8.16 7.21 -18.93
N PHE A 116 -7.22 6.53 -18.26
CA PHE A 116 -5.94 6.17 -18.83
C PHE A 116 -5.43 4.82 -18.28
N CYS A 117 -6.15 3.74 -18.59
CA CYS A 117 -5.81 2.41 -18.08
C CYS A 117 -4.55 1.71 -18.60
N PRO A 118 -3.81 2.22 -19.61
CA PRO A 118 -2.42 1.83 -19.78
C PRO A 118 -1.56 2.06 -18.53
N ASP A 119 -1.89 3.06 -17.72
CA ASP A 119 -1.25 3.24 -16.42
C ASP A 119 -2.02 2.44 -15.37
N ARG A 120 -1.39 1.36 -14.88
CA ARG A 120 -2.01 0.39 -13.96
C ARG A 120 -1.34 0.40 -12.61
N GLY A 121 -2.12 0.24 -11.56
CA GLY A 121 -1.66 0.11 -10.18
C GLY A 121 -1.84 -1.31 -9.65
N LEU A 122 -0.92 -1.70 -8.77
CA LEU A 122 -1.03 -2.85 -7.88
C LEU A 122 -0.58 -2.44 -6.48
N LEU A 123 -1.36 -2.77 -5.48
CA LEU A 123 -1.02 -2.67 -4.07
C LEU A 123 -0.95 -4.08 -3.50
N PHE A 124 0.24 -4.48 -3.04
CA PHE A 124 0.48 -5.73 -2.34
C PHE A 124 0.62 -5.46 -0.84
N VAL A 125 -0.03 -6.29 -0.03
CA VAL A 125 0.02 -6.21 1.43
C VAL A 125 0.28 -7.59 2.02
N ASP A 126 1.38 -7.74 2.76
CA ASP A 126 1.64 -8.88 3.64
C ASP A 126 1.08 -8.60 5.04
N LEU A 127 -0.04 -9.24 5.35
CA LEU A 127 -0.76 -9.09 6.62
C LEU A 127 -0.22 -10.03 7.72
N GLY A 128 0.72 -10.93 7.41
CA GLY A 128 1.25 -11.93 8.34
C GLY A 128 2.39 -11.43 9.22
N LEU A 129 2.81 -10.17 9.08
CA LEU A 129 3.94 -9.58 9.80
C LEU A 129 3.45 -8.62 10.91
N PRO A 130 4.17 -8.51 12.05
CA PRO A 130 3.84 -7.54 13.11
C PRO A 130 3.78 -6.09 12.65
N GLN A 131 4.52 -5.78 11.58
CA GLN A 131 4.36 -4.58 10.78
C GLN A 131 4.19 -5.06 9.34
N PRO A 132 3.11 -4.71 8.63
CA PRO A 132 2.88 -5.24 7.29
C PRO A 132 3.96 -4.76 6.32
N LEU A 133 4.30 -5.62 5.35
CA LEU A 133 4.98 -5.18 4.13
C LEU A 133 3.90 -4.65 3.19
N VAL A 134 4.02 -3.40 2.78
CA VAL A 134 3.11 -2.73 1.85
C VAL A 134 3.94 -2.27 0.65
N VAL A 135 3.54 -2.71 -0.53
CA VAL A 135 4.22 -2.40 -1.78
C VAL A 135 3.21 -1.83 -2.76
N PHE A 136 3.50 -0.66 -3.31
CA PHE A 136 2.76 -0.10 -4.42
C PHE A 136 3.59 -0.24 -5.69
N ALA A 137 3.08 -0.99 -6.65
CA ALA A 137 3.65 -1.15 -7.96
C ALA A 137 2.80 -0.42 -9.01
N ALA A 138 3.45 0.23 -9.96
CA ALA A 138 2.79 1.00 -10.99
C ALA A 138 3.47 0.78 -12.35
N ILE A 139 2.66 0.45 -13.34
CA ILE A 139 3.11 0.39 -14.73
C ILE A 139 2.84 1.76 -15.34
N ASN A 140 3.86 2.36 -15.92
CA ASN A 140 3.76 3.64 -16.61
C ASN A 140 4.27 3.54 -18.05
N TRP A 141 3.51 4.11 -18.98
CA TRP A 141 3.85 4.12 -20.39
C TRP A 141 5.03 5.05 -20.74
N ILE A 142 5.98 4.54 -21.53
CA ILE A 142 7.11 5.31 -22.03
C ILE A 142 6.71 6.08 -23.31
N GLN A 143 6.55 7.40 -23.17
CA GLN A 143 6.11 8.32 -24.22
C GLN A 143 7.21 8.65 -25.24
N GLN A 144 7.70 7.67 -25.99
CA GLN A 144 8.75 7.91 -27.00
C GLN A 144 8.26 7.68 -28.43
N ASN A 145 7.75 6.49 -28.75
CA ASN A 145 7.53 6.10 -30.15
C ASN A 145 6.20 5.42 -30.46
N LYS A 146 5.49 4.90 -29.46
CA LYS A 146 4.27 4.12 -29.66
C LYS A 146 3.21 4.51 -28.66
N THR A 147 1.97 4.65 -29.10
CA THR A 147 0.82 4.84 -28.22
C THR A 147 0.48 3.53 -27.50
N PRO A 148 -0.19 3.57 -26.33
CA PRO A 148 -0.47 2.36 -25.55
C PRO A 148 -1.32 1.28 -26.25
N ASP A 149 -2.06 1.62 -27.29
CA ASP A 149 -2.87 0.71 -28.11
C ASP A 149 -2.06 0.05 -29.23
N GLN A 150 -0.76 0.37 -29.36
CA GLN A 150 0.10 -0.19 -30.39
C GLN A 150 0.91 -1.39 -29.84
N PRO A 151 0.99 -2.51 -30.57
CA PRO A 151 1.84 -3.63 -30.21
C PRO A 151 3.30 -3.23 -29.99
N GLY A 152 3.85 -3.68 -28.86
CA GLY A 152 5.21 -3.38 -28.45
C GLY A 152 5.44 -1.95 -28.00
N ALA A 153 4.40 -1.24 -27.53
CA ALA A 153 4.57 -0.11 -26.63
C ALA A 153 5.31 -0.58 -25.37
N GLU A 154 6.23 0.26 -24.89
CA GLU A 154 7.10 -0.06 -23.77
C GLU A 154 6.67 0.65 -22.49
N TYR A 155 6.92 -0.01 -21.36
CA TYR A 155 6.49 0.46 -20.06
C TYR A 155 7.61 0.33 -19.02
N THR A 156 7.58 1.22 -18.03
CA THR A 156 8.39 1.12 -16.82
C THR A 156 7.51 0.64 -15.67
N LEU A 157 7.97 -0.38 -14.94
CA LEU A 157 7.39 -0.83 -13.69
C LEU A 157 8.12 -0.16 -12.53
N TRP A 158 7.43 0.71 -11.79
CA TRP A 158 7.91 1.26 -10.54
C TRP A 158 7.37 0.45 -9.38
N VAL A 159 8.21 0.17 -8.38
CA VAL A 159 7.85 -0.63 -7.21
C VAL A 159 8.31 0.11 -5.96
N PHE A 160 7.38 0.68 -5.21
CA PHE A 160 7.65 1.41 -3.98
C PHE A 160 7.31 0.53 -2.79
N SER A 161 8.23 0.42 -1.82
CA SER A 161 7.99 -0.35 -0.60
C SER A 161 8.07 0.50 0.65
N ASN A 162 7.27 0.15 1.66
CA ASN A 162 7.36 0.71 3.01
C ASN A 162 8.52 0.13 3.84
N LYS A 163 9.26 -0.84 3.30
CA LYS A 163 10.45 -1.45 3.90
C LYS A 163 11.52 -1.65 2.84
N ALA A 164 12.78 -1.66 3.24
CA ALA A 164 13.86 -2.01 2.31
C ALA A 164 13.65 -3.44 1.80
N ILE A 165 13.73 -3.63 0.49
CA ILE A 165 13.69 -4.96 -0.15
C ILE A 165 15.07 -5.21 -0.77
N ASP A 166 15.66 -6.35 -0.48
CA ASP A 166 16.87 -6.80 -1.15
C ASP A 166 16.54 -7.18 -2.61
N PRO A 167 17.14 -6.52 -3.62
CA PRO A 167 16.89 -6.83 -5.03
C PRO A 167 17.19 -8.26 -5.43
N ASP A 168 18.12 -8.93 -4.73
CA ASP A 168 18.51 -10.31 -5.00
C ASP A 168 17.59 -11.31 -4.27
N HIS A 169 16.80 -10.85 -3.30
CA HIS A 169 15.93 -11.68 -2.46
C HIS A 169 14.53 -11.08 -2.29
N ILE A 170 13.91 -10.74 -3.43
CA ILE A 170 12.53 -10.23 -3.47
C ILE A 170 11.55 -11.31 -2.92
N PRO A 171 10.59 -10.95 -2.04
CA PRO A 171 9.62 -11.89 -1.51
C PRO A 171 8.84 -12.63 -2.60
N ALA A 172 8.85 -13.97 -2.58
CA ALA A 172 8.22 -14.78 -3.62
C ALA A 172 6.72 -14.48 -3.82
N ALA A 173 5.99 -14.14 -2.75
CA ALA A 173 4.59 -13.75 -2.83
C ALA A 173 4.39 -12.45 -3.64
N LEU A 174 5.29 -11.47 -3.48
CA LEU A 174 5.27 -10.24 -4.26
C LEU A 174 5.57 -10.52 -5.73
N THR A 175 6.60 -11.30 -6.02
CA THR A 175 6.95 -11.74 -7.37
C THR A 175 5.78 -12.46 -8.05
N HIS A 176 5.08 -13.33 -7.32
CA HIS A 176 3.90 -14.04 -7.82
C HIS A 176 2.74 -13.08 -8.13
N SER A 177 2.43 -12.14 -7.23
CA SER A 177 1.38 -11.14 -7.45
C SER A 177 1.66 -10.28 -8.68
N ILE A 178 2.91 -9.84 -8.87
CA ILE A 178 3.30 -9.03 -10.05
C ILE A 178 3.29 -9.88 -11.32
N ALA A 179 3.75 -11.13 -11.27
CA ALA A 179 3.67 -12.05 -12.41
C ALA A 179 2.23 -12.24 -12.88
N ARG A 180 1.30 -12.55 -11.96
CA ARG A 180 -0.14 -12.70 -12.27
C ARG A 180 -0.73 -11.41 -12.83
N TRP A 181 -0.42 -10.26 -12.24
CA TRP A 181 -0.95 -8.97 -12.67
C TRP A 181 -0.45 -8.55 -14.06
N THR A 182 0.84 -8.73 -14.33
CA THR A 182 1.45 -8.35 -15.62
C THR A 182 1.12 -9.32 -16.75
N ALA A 183 0.64 -10.53 -16.42
CA ALA A 183 0.07 -11.45 -17.38
C ALA A 183 -1.29 -11.00 -17.91
N GLU A 184 -2.05 -10.17 -17.19
CA GLU A 184 -3.33 -9.65 -17.66
C GLU A 184 -3.12 -8.38 -18.51
N PRO A 185 -3.77 -8.26 -19.68
CA PRO A 185 -3.76 -7.01 -20.43
C PRO A 185 -4.56 -5.92 -19.69
N PRO A 186 -4.32 -4.62 -19.98
CA PRO A 186 -5.16 -3.56 -19.46
C PRO A 186 -6.64 -3.76 -19.80
N LEU A 187 -7.53 -3.18 -18.99
CA LEU A 187 -8.97 -3.29 -19.22
C LEU A 187 -9.33 -2.76 -20.61
N GLY A 188 -10.07 -3.57 -21.39
CA GLY A 188 -10.55 -3.20 -22.72
C GLY A 188 -9.53 -3.40 -23.86
N THR A 189 -8.40 -4.05 -23.59
CA THR A 189 -7.42 -4.42 -24.63
C THR A 189 -6.99 -5.88 -24.49
N THR A 190 -6.48 -6.45 -25.59
CA THR A 190 -5.83 -7.78 -25.63
C THR A 190 -4.31 -7.66 -25.74
N ILE A 191 -3.78 -6.44 -25.77
CA ILE A 191 -2.35 -6.17 -25.91
C ILE A 191 -1.71 -6.20 -24.52
N HIS A 192 -0.82 -7.17 -24.30
CA HIS A 192 -0.01 -7.21 -23.08
C HIS A 192 1.03 -6.09 -23.08
N GLN A 193 1.27 -5.53 -21.91
CA GLN A 193 2.24 -4.47 -21.72
C GLN A 193 3.65 -5.06 -21.65
N ILE A 194 4.55 -4.57 -22.50
CA ILE A 194 5.96 -4.98 -22.46
C ILE A 194 6.70 -4.11 -21.46
N ILE A 195 6.97 -4.68 -20.28
CA ILE A 195 7.73 -3.99 -19.23
C ILE A 195 9.22 -4.11 -19.56
N THR A 196 9.84 -3.04 -20.05
CA THR A 196 11.27 -3.02 -20.43
C THR A 196 12.16 -2.53 -19.29
N ASN A 197 11.61 -1.74 -18.37
CA ASN A 197 12.31 -1.22 -17.20
C ASN A 197 11.59 -1.59 -15.92
N ALA A 198 12.34 -1.90 -14.86
CA ALA A 198 11.80 -2.09 -13.53
C ALA A 198 12.69 -1.38 -12.49
N ILE A 199 12.07 -0.58 -11.62
CA ILE A 199 12.75 0.23 -10.63
C ILE A 199 12.12 -0.03 -9.27
N LEU A 200 12.92 -0.54 -8.34
CA LEU A 200 12.57 -0.68 -6.93
C LEU A 200 12.96 0.60 -6.20
N VAL A 201 12.05 1.14 -5.39
CA VAL A 201 12.24 2.35 -4.60
C VAL A 201 11.96 2.00 -3.15
N ASP A 202 13.03 2.02 -2.35
CA ASP A 202 12.97 1.79 -0.92
C ASP A 202 12.39 3.00 -0.17
N PRO A 203 12.08 2.88 1.14
CA PRO A 203 11.52 3.98 1.93
C PRO A 203 12.36 5.26 1.96
N ASP A 204 13.67 5.14 1.74
CA ASP A 204 14.58 6.29 1.66
C ASP A 204 14.49 7.05 0.33
N GLY A 205 13.69 6.55 -0.63
CA GLY A 205 13.46 7.14 -1.94
C GLY A 205 14.55 6.83 -2.97
N LYS A 206 15.53 5.97 -2.66
CA LYS A 206 16.59 5.64 -3.62
C LYS A 206 16.09 4.65 -4.67
N PRO A 207 16.13 5.00 -5.97
CA PRO A 207 15.78 4.07 -7.03
C PRO A 207 16.90 3.05 -7.25
N GLN A 208 16.51 1.80 -7.41
CA GLN A 208 17.37 0.67 -7.73
C GLN A 208 16.83 0.01 -8.99
N GLN A 209 17.61 0.06 -10.07
CA GLN A 209 17.25 -0.63 -11.30
C GLN A 209 17.34 -2.14 -11.08
N ILE A 210 16.26 -2.85 -11.40
CA ILE A 210 16.21 -4.31 -11.36
C ILE A 210 15.78 -4.87 -12.72
N LYS A 211 16.01 -6.15 -12.94
CA LYS A 211 15.47 -6.84 -14.12
C LYS A 211 13.96 -7.01 -13.96
N PRO A 212 13.13 -6.74 -14.97
CA PRO A 212 11.68 -6.99 -14.89
C PRO A 212 11.34 -8.41 -14.40
N ALA A 213 12.05 -9.42 -14.89
CA ALA A 213 11.84 -10.80 -14.48
C ALA A 213 12.19 -11.08 -13.00
N ALA A 214 13.10 -10.31 -12.38
CA ALA A 214 13.47 -10.50 -10.97
C ALA A 214 12.30 -10.20 -10.02
N ILE A 215 11.40 -9.29 -10.43
CA ILE A 215 10.19 -8.92 -9.70
C ILE A 215 8.94 -9.61 -10.27
N GLY A 216 9.11 -10.57 -11.18
CA GLY A 216 8.03 -11.39 -11.74
C GLY A 216 7.38 -10.82 -13.00
N ALA A 217 7.72 -9.60 -13.42
CA ALA A 217 7.16 -9.00 -14.63
C ALA A 217 7.59 -9.78 -15.89
N ASN A 218 6.64 -9.95 -16.82
CA ASN A 218 6.80 -10.70 -18.08
C ASN A 218 7.16 -12.18 -17.92
N THR A 219 6.97 -12.78 -16.74
CA THR A 219 7.36 -14.19 -16.50
C THR A 219 6.26 -15.19 -16.84
N ILE A 220 5.01 -14.74 -16.92
CA ILE A 220 3.86 -15.53 -17.37
C ILE A 220 3.44 -14.95 -18.72
N THR A 221 3.74 -15.66 -19.79
CA THR A 221 3.10 -15.44 -21.10
C THR A 221 1.96 -16.44 -21.15
N GLU A 222 0.72 -16.01 -21.38
CA GLU A 222 -0.37 -16.95 -21.63
C GLU A 222 0.07 -17.92 -22.73
N GLN A 223 -0.04 -19.21 -22.42
CA GLN A 223 0.18 -20.29 -23.37
C GLN A 223 -0.85 -20.10 -24.51
N PRO A 224 -0.47 -20.13 -25.80
CA PRO A 224 -1.46 -20.00 -26.87
C PRO A 224 -2.51 -21.09 -26.69
N GLU A 225 -3.79 -20.71 -26.77
CA GLU A 225 -4.93 -21.62 -26.77
C GLU A 225 -4.57 -22.88 -27.57
N ILE A 226 -4.56 -24.03 -26.90
CA ILE A 226 -4.63 -25.30 -27.59
C ILE A 226 -5.98 -25.27 -28.29
N LYS A 227 -5.99 -24.91 -29.58
CA LYS A 227 -7.15 -25.11 -30.45
C LYS A 227 -7.51 -26.59 -30.33
N ALA A 228 -8.56 -26.87 -29.56
CA ALA A 228 -9.22 -28.15 -29.61
C ALA A 228 -9.68 -28.31 -31.07
N LYS A 229 -9.04 -29.20 -31.80
CA LYS A 229 -9.56 -29.67 -33.07
C LYS A 229 -10.93 -30.28 -32.79
N SER A 230 -11.98 -29.65 -33.28
CA SER A 230 -13.25 -30.30 -33.58
C SER A 230 -13.55 -30.16 -35.05
#